data_AF-A0A520QTF6-F1
#
_entry.id   AF-A0A520QTF6-F1
#
_cell.length_a   1.000
_cell.length_b   1.000
_cell.length_c   1.000
_cell.angle_alpha   90.00
_cell.angle_beta   90.00
_cell.angle_gamma   90.00
#
_symmetry.space_group_name_H-M   'P 1'
#
loop_
_entity.id
_entity.type
_entity.pdbx_description
1 polymer ?
#
loop_
_entity_poly.entity_id
_entity_poly.type
_entity_poly.pdbx_seq_one_letter_code
_entity_poly.pdbx_strand_id
1 'polypeptide(L)'
;MHDEATRRAYPFLDQLEAHAGEIREEALGLDPALWVDMPEYPNLTLFVLNTGIWGDGYPGLDVAANRARCPRTAAVLDAIGGVEMVGFMCMPPGVTMRRHTDPRDDDLVRCHLGLVLPPNEQAWWPEGKARLMDPRQPHWGRNESERRRLTLQLDVRMPFVVPENAWGPWRPDEPPSSSV
;
A
#
# COMPACT_ATOMS: atom_id res chain seq x y z
N MET A 1 -13.59 3.11 9.71
CA MET A 1 -13.67 2.33 8.45
C MET A 1 -14.74 2.92 7.54
N HIS A 2 -14.69 2.61 6.25
CA HIS A 2 -15.51 3.21 5.18
C HIS A 2 -17.01 2.88 5.31
N ASP A 3 -17.85 3.88 5.07
CA ASP A 3 -19.31 3.77 5.07
C ASP A 3 -19.85 3.10 3.80
N GLU A 4 -21.17 2.86 3.75
CA GLU A 4 -21.80 2.17 2.62
C GLU A 4 -21.68 2.94 1.30
N ALA A 5 -21.81 4.28 1.35
CA ALA A 5 -21.68 5.12 0.16
C ALA A 5 -20.27 5.01 -0.43
N THR A 6 -19.25 5.02 0.42
CA THR A 6 -17.86 4.78 0.03
C THR A 6 -17.68 3.38 -0.56
N ARG A 7 -18.16 2.32 0.11
CA ARG A 7 -18.00 0.95 -0.40
C ARG A 7 -18.67 0.76 -1.77
N ARG A 8 -19.80 1.44 -2.01
CA ARG A 8 -20.47 1.45 -3.31
C ARG A 8 -19.66 2.13 -4.40
N ALA A 9 -18.98 3.23 -4.07
CA ALA A 9 -18.11 3.95 -5.00
C ALA A 9 -16.77 3.23 -5.25
N TYR A 10 -16.27 2.50 -4.26
CA TYR A 10 -14.98 1.80 -4.27
C TYR A 10 -15.16 0.31 -3.93
N PRO A 11 -15.85 -0.47 -4.78
CA PRO A 11 -16.20 -1.87 -4.48
C PRO A 11 -14.98 -2.80 -4.36
N PHE A 12 -13.83 -2.38 -4.89
CA PHE A 12 -12.57 -3.13 -4.73
C PHE A 12 -12.13 -3.26 -3.26
N LEU A 13 -12.60 -2.37 -2.37
CA LEU A 13 -12.33 -2.47 -0.93
C LEU A 13 -12.86 -3.79 -0.36
N ASP A 14 -14.08 -4.19 -0.75
CA ASP A 14 -14.69 -5.44 -0.29
C ASP A 14 -13.92 -6.66 -0.83
N GLN A 15 -13.47 -6.58 -2.09
CA GLN A 15 -12.65 -7.63 -2.70
C GLN A 15 -11.31 -7.81 -1.97
N LEU A 16 -10.60 -6.72 -1.69
CA LEU A 16 -9.34 -6.77 -0.94
C LEU A 16 -9.54 -7.34 0.48
N GLU A 17 -10.56 -6.85 1.19
CA GLU A 17 -10.81 -7.27 2.58
C GLU A 17 -11.26 -8.74 2.67
N ALA A 18 -12.03 -9.23 1.68
CA ALA A 18 -12.47 -10.63 1.63
C ALA A 18 -11.30 -11.61 1.43
N HIS A 19 -10.26 -11.20 0.70
CA HIS A 19 -9.08 -12.02 0.41
C HIS A 19 -7.85 -11.67 1.26
N ALA A 20 -8.00 -10.81 2.27
CA ALA A 20 -6.87 -10.29 3.03
C ALA A 20 -6.01 -11.38 3.69
N GLY A 21 -6.62 -12.48 4.13
CA GLY A 21 -5.89 -13.62 4.70
C GLY A 21 -4.97 -14.30 3.69
N GLU A 22 -5.45 -14.55 2.47
CA GLU A 22 -4.69 -15.18 1.38
C GLU A 22 -3.55 -14.29 0.90
N ILE A 23 -3.84 -12.99 0.74
CA ILE A 23 -2.87 -11.96 0.37
C ILE A 23 -1.75 -11.87 1.41
N ARG A 24 -2.12 -11.86 2.70
CA ARG A 24 -1.16 -11.84 3.81
C ARG A 24 -0.28 -13.09 3.82
N GLU A 25 -0.86 -14.27 3.61
CA GLU A 25 -0.11 -15.53 3.60
C GLU A 25 0.96 -15.54 2.50
N GLU A 26 0.59 -15.13 1.27
CA GLU A 26 1.55 -15.04 0.16
C GLU A 26 2.66 -14.02 0.49
N ALA A 27 2.30 -12.84 0.98
CA ALA A 27 3.28 -11.80 1.33
C ALA A 27 4.30 -12.27 2.39
N LEU A 28 3.83 -13.05 3.38
CA LEU A 28 4.69 -13.60 4.45
C LEU A 28 5.58 -14.76 3.98
N GLY A 29 5.18 -15.49 2.94
CA GLY A 29 5.91 -16.62 2.37
C GLY A 29 6.96 -16.24 1.33
N LEU A 30 7.02 -14.98 0.91
CA LEU A 30 8.00 -14.49 -0.06
C LEU A 30 9.43 -14.53 0.51
N ASP A 31 10.38 -14.95 -0.33
CA ASP A 31 11.81 -14.86 -0.03
C ASP A 31 12.22 -13.38 0.13
N PRO A 32 12.77 -12.96 1.28
CA PRO A 32 13.26 -11.61 1.50
C PRO A 32 14.25 -11.11 0.44
N ALA A 33 15.01 -11.99 -0.22
CA ALA A 33 15.96 -11.62 -1.27
C ALA A 33 15.30 -11.08 -2.55
N LEU A 34 13.98 -11.25 -2.71
CA LEU A 34 13.21 -10.74 -3.84
C LEU A 34 12.67 -9.31 -3.61
N TRP A 35 12.79 -8.80 -2.39
CA TRP A 35 12.34 -7.46 -2.06
C TRP A 35 13.40 -6.44 -2.48
N VAL A 36 12.94 -5.32 -3.02
CA VAL A 36 13.80 -4.22 -3.48
C VAL A 36 13.65 -3.02 -2.57
N ASP A 37 14.73 -2.29 -2.30
CA ASP A 37 14.64 -1.03 -1.57
C ASP A 37 13.85 0.01 -2.37
N MET A 38 13.09 0.84 -1.66
CA MET A 38 12.60 2.09 -2.24
C MET A 38 13.78 3.02 -2.50
N PRO A 39 13.92 3.59 -3.72
CA PRO A 39 15.08 4.41 -4.07
C PRO A 39 15.39 5.56 -3.10
N GLU A 40 14.37 6.15 -2.48
CA GLU A 40 14.50 7.27 -1.54
C GLU A 40 14.62 6.84 -0.07
N TYR A 41 14.30 5.59 0.26
CA TYR A 41 14.22 5.09 1.63
C TYR A 41 14.92 3.73 1.75
N PRO A 42 16.26 3.72 1.92
CA PRO A 42 17.00 2.48 2.16
C PRO A 42 16.40 1.73 3.35
N ASN A 43 16.23 0.40 3.21
CA ASN A 43 15.57 -0.51 4.16
C ASN A 43 14.04 -0.44 4.21
N LEU A 44 13.38 0.52 3.54
CA LEU A 44 11.95 0.39 3.26
C LEU A 44 11.82 -0.38 1.95
N THR A 45 11.30 -1.60 2.02
CA THR A 45 11.36 -2.51 0.86
C THR A 45 9.99 -2.76 0.26
N LEU A 46 9.98 -2.95 -1.05
CA LEU A 46 8.82 -3.33 -1.84
C LEU A 46 8.99 -4.71 -2.46
N PHE A 47 7.89 -5.45 -2.54
CA PHE A 47 7.73 -6.54 -3.49
C PHE A 47 6.65 -6.15 -4.50
N VAL A 48 7.07 -5.79 -5.71
CA VAL A 48 6.21 -5.14 -6.70
C VAL A 48 5.50 -6.16 -7.57
N LEU A 49 4.20 -5.98 -7.74
CA LEU A 49 3.27 -6.81 -8.52
C LEU A 49 2.71 -6.08 -9.75
N ASN A 50 2.86 -4.76 -9.82
CA ASN A 50 2.73 -3.92 -11.01
C ASN A 50 3.44 -2.58 -10.77
N THR A 51 4.25 -2.13 -11.73
CA THR A 51 5.09 -0.93 -11.57
C THR A 51 4.42 0.37 -12.00
N GLY A 52 3.44 0.32 -12.91
CA GLY A 52 2.89 1.48 -13.63
C GLY A 52 3.89 2.65 -13.80
N ILE A 53 3.57 3.82 -13.23
CA ILE A 53 4.40 5.04 -13.33
C ILE A 53 5.72 5.00 -12.54
N TRP A 54 5.93 4.02 -11.64
CA TRP A 54 7.19 3.84 -10.90
C TRP A 54 8.21 3.00 -11.68
N GLY A 55 7.92 2.62 -12.92
CA GLY A 55 8.79 1.73 -13.72
C GLY A 55 10.27 2.16 -13.75
N ASP A 56 10.53 3.47 -13.92
CA ASP A 56 11.89 4.02 -13.95
C ASP A 56 12.65 3.84 -12.63
N GLY A 57 11.95 3.73 -11.50
CA GLY A 57 12.52 3.49 -10.18
C GLY A 57 12.89 2.03 -9.90
N TYR A 58 12.40 1.09 -10.72
CA TYR A 58 12.63 -0.36 -10.53
C TYR A 58 13.08 -1.04 -11.84
N PRO A 59 14.23 -0.63 -12.41
CA PRO A 59 14.71 -1.19 -13.67
C PRO A 59 15.05 -2.68 -13.52
N GLY A 60 14.67 -3.48 -14.51
CA GLY A 60 14.99 -4.92 -14.57
C GLY A 60 14.12 -5.81 -13.68
N LEU A 61 13.09 -5.26 -13.03
CA LEU A 61 12.18 -6.03 -12.20
C LEU A 61 11.27 -6.94 -13.03
N ASP A 62 11.28 -8.23 -12.72
CA ASP A 62 10.40 -9.21 -13.38
C ASP A 62 9.05 -9.30 -12.66
N VAL A 63 8.16 -8.36 -13.01
CA VAL A 63 6.80 -8.29 -12.47
C VAL A 63 6.00 -9.56 -12.77
N ALA A 64 6.20 -10.17 -13.94
CA ALA A 64 5.49 -11.39 -14.32
C ALA A 64 5.87 -12.56 -13.40
N ALA A 65 7.16 -12.73 -13.13
CA ALA A 65 7.63 -13.72 -12.18
C ALA A 65 7.18 -13.40 -10.74
N ASN A 66 7.10 -12.12 -10.35
CA ASN A 66 6.57 -11.74 -9.03
C ASN A 66 5.10 -12.11 -8.89
N ARG A 67 4.28 -11.83 -9.90
CA ARG A 67 2.87 -12.25 -9.92
C ARG A 67 2.71 -13.76 -9.88
N ALA A 68 3.58 -14.52 -10.58
CA ALA A 68 3.56 -15.98 -10.53
C ALA A 68 3.87 -16.56 -9.13
N ARG A 69 4.58 -15.81 -8.28
CA ARG A 69 4.83 -16.18 -6.87
C ARG A 69 3.67 -15.84 -5.93
N CYS A 70 2.75 -14.97 -6.36
CA CYS A 70 1.57 -14.57 -5.60
C CYS A 70 0.29 -14.83 -6.41
N PRO A 71 0.00 -16.09 -6.80
CA PRO A 71 -1.08 -16.40 -7.73
C PRO A 71 -2.47 -15.98 -7.20
N ARG A 72 -2.73 -16.07 -5.89
CA ARG A 72 -4.01 -15.65 -5.31
C ARG A 72 -4.13 -14.14 -5.30
N THR A 73 -3.08 -13.43 -4.90
CA THR A 73 -3.04 -11.96 -4.96
C THR A 73 -3.21 -11.49 -6.40
N ALA A 74 -2.50 -12.09 -7.36
CA ALA A 74 -2.62 -11.75 -8.78
C ALA A 74 -4.06 -11.92 -9.28
N ALA A 75 -4.74 -13.02 -8.94
CA ALA A 75 -6.13 -13.25 -9.31
C ALA A 75 -7.09 -12.19 -8.73
N VAL A 76 -6.89 -11.78 -7.47
CA VAL A 76 -7.67 -10.70 -6.85
C VAL A 76 -7.46 -9.37 -7.57
N LEU A 77 -6.21 -9.03 -7.89
CA LEU A 77 -5.89 -7.80 -8.61
C LEU A 77 -6.50 -7.76 -10.02
N ASP A 78 -6.50 -8.90 -10.71
CA ASP A 78 -7.12 -9.04 -12.03
C ASP A 78 -8.65 -8.92 -11.97
N ALA A 79 -9.27 -9.44 -10.91
CA ALA A 79 -10.70 -9.32 -10.67
C ALA A 79 -11.13 -7.89 -10.29
N ILE A 80 -10.28 -7.14 -9.59
CA ILE A 80 -10.52 -5.72 -9.25
C ILE A 80 -10.54 -4.87 -10.54
N GLY A 81 -9.59 -5.10 -11.45
CA GLY A 81 -9.43 -4.32 -12.66
C GLY A 81 -8.92 -2.89 -12.39
N GLY A 82 -8.24 -2.29 -13.37
CA GLY A 82 -7.74 -0.91 -13.26
C GLY A 82 -6.63 -0.70 -12.22
N VAL A 83 -5.97 -1.76 -11.74
CA VAL A 83 -4.82 -1.64 -10.83
C VAL A 83 -3.58 -1.22 -11.62
N GLU A 84 -3.20 0.06 -11.51
CA GLU A 84 -2.04 0.62 -12.23
C GLU A 84 -0.73 0.36 -11.51
N MET A 85 -0.79 0.36 -10.18
CA MET A 85 0.37 0.27 -9.28
C MET A 85 0.02 -0.70 -8.18
N VAL A 86 0.88 -1.67 -7.88
CA VAL A 86 0.67 -2.50 -6.70
C VAL A 86 1.95 -3.16 -6.22
N GLY A 87 2.14 -3.18 -4.90
CA GLY A 87 3.22 -3.91 -4.27
C GLY A 87 2.99 -4.10 -2.77
N PHE A 88 3.60 -5.14 -2.21
CA PHE A 88 3.73 -5.23 -0.77
C PHE A 88 4.79 -4.23 -0.31
N MET A 89 4.48 -3.44 0.70
CA MET A 89 5.38 -2.47 1.30
C MET A 89 5.71 -2.89 2.73
N CYS A 90 7.00 -3.06 3.01
CA CYS A 90 7.53 -3.48 4.30
C CYS A 90 8.35 -2.36 4.93
N MET A 91 7.95 -1.92 6.12
CA MET A 91 8.73 -1.02 6.97
C MET A 91 9.33 -1.82 8.14
N PRO A 92 10.66 -1.96 8.23
CA PRO A 92 11.33 -2.53 9.39
C PRO A 92 11.09 -1.73 10.69
N PRO A 93 11.41 -2.32 11.86
CA PRO A 93 11.46 -1.59 13.12
C PRO A 93 12.28 -0.30 13.05
N GLY A 94 11.77 0.79 13.63
CA GLY A 94 12.46 2.07 13.75
C GLY A 94 12.46 2.95 12.48
N VAL A 95 12.05 2.43 11.32
CA VAL A 95 12.10 3.17 10.06
C VAL A 95 11.05 4.29 10.04
N THR A 96 11.50 5.47 9.63
CA THR A 96 10.66 6.65 9.40
C THR A 96 10.69 7.02 7.92
N MET A 97 9.52 7.06 7.30
CA MET A 97 9.30 7.66 5.99
C MET A 97 9.00 9.15 6.21
N ARG A 98 9.88 10.01 5.69
CA ARG A 98 9.76 11.48 5.85
C ARG A 98 8.46 11.99 5.24
N ARG A 99 8.04 13.18 5.65
CA ARG A 99 6.87 13.85 5.07
C ARG A 99 7.10 14.14 3.58
N HIS A 100 6.20 13.66 2.74
CA HIS A 100 6.28 13.81 1.28
C HIS A 100 4.87 13.81 0.66
N THR A 101 4.83 13.97 -0.65
CA THR A 101 3.64 13.88 -1.51
C THR A 101 4.01 13.03 -2.72
N ASP A 102 3.09 12.21 -3.20
CA ASP A 102 3.29 11.46 -4.44
C ASP A 102 2.40 11.99 -5.57
N PRO A 103 2.86 11.89 -6.82
CA PRO A 103 2.00 12.12 -7.98
C PRO A 103 0.89 11.08 -8.05
N ARG A 104 -0.29 11.51 -8.51
CA ARG A 104 -1.46 10.67 -8.78
C ARG A 104 -2.32 11.33 -9.86
N ASP A 105 -2.68 10.60 -10.92
CA ASP A 105 -3.66 11.05 -11.91
C ASP A 105 -5.03 11.23 -11.27
N ASP A 106 -5.83 12.19 -11.74
CA ASP A 106 -7.10 12.59 -11.11
C ASP A 106 -8.14 11.45 -10.97
N ASP A 107 -8.09 10.44 -11.83
CA ASP A 107 -8.97 9.28 -11.82
C ASP A 107 -8.40 8.06 -11.07
N LEU A 108 -7.26 8.18 -10.39
CA LEU A 108 -6.73 7.14 -9.51
C LEU A 108 -7.16 7.31 -8.05
N VAL A 109 -7.16 6.24 -7.27
CA VAL A 109 -7.21 6.34 -5.81
C VAL A 109 -6.17 5.42 -5.20
N ARG A 110 -5.46 5.90 -4.18
CA ARG A 110 -4.52 5.06 -3.43
C ARG A 110 -5.25 4.35 -2.31
N CYS A 111 -4.98 3.07 -2.19
CA CYS A 111 -5.42 2.22 -1.10
C CYS A 111 -4.23 1.50 -0.48
N HIS A 112 -4.27 1.27 0.84
CA HIS A 112 -3.50 0.17 1.40
C HIS A 112 -4.40 -0.77 2.22
N LEU A 113 -4.11 -2.06 2.08
CA LEU A 113 -4.64 -3.13 2.92
C LEU A 113 -3.62 -3.45 4.01
N GLY A 114 -4.04 -3.39 5.28
CA GLY A 114 -3.18 -3.74 6.41
C GLY A 114 -3.00 -5.25 6.51
N LEU A 115 -1.76 -5.76 6.39
CA LEU A 115 -1.48 -7.20 6.43
C LEU A 115 -0.83 -7.64 7.74
N VAL A 116 0.20 -6.90 8.17
CA VAL A 116 0.80 -7.03 9.49
C VAL A 116 1.01 -5.64 10.03
N LEU A 117 0.26 -5.28 11.07
CA LEU A 117 0.29 -3.96 11.64
C LEU A 117 0.80 -4.01 13.09
N PRO A 118 1.70 -3.09 13.48
CA PRO A 118 2.10 -2.92 14.86
C PRO A 118 0.91 -2.77 15.82
N PRO A 119 0.99 -3.26 17.07
CA PRO A 119 -0.12 -3.20 18.03
C PRO A 119 -0.69 -1.78 18.24
N ASN A 120 0.16 -0.74 18.20
CA ASN A 120 -0.24 0.66 18.33
C ASN A 120 -1.01 1.19 17.11
N GLU A 121 -0.89 0.55 15.94
CA GLU A 121 -1.68 0.89 14.76
C GLU A 121 -3.03 0.17 14.72
N GLN A 122 -3.11 -1.05 15.29
CA GLN A 122 -4.33 -1.88 15.24
C GLN A 122 -5.56 -1.23 15.88
N ALA A 123 -5.37 -0.27 16.80
CA ALA A 123 -6.46 0.47 17.43
C ALA A 123 -7.24 1.35 16.44
N TRP A 124 -6.59 1.89 15.40
CA TRP A 124 -7.21 2.77 14.40
C TRP A 124 -7.18 2.21 12.98
N TRP A 125 -6.36 1.18 12.75
CA TRP A 125 -6.32 0.42 11.51
C TRP A 125 -6.21 -1.07 11.81
N PRO A 126 -7.36 -1.78 11.85
CA PRO A 126 -7.34 -3.22 12.04
C PRO A 126 -6.67 -3.95 10.87
N GLU A 127 -5.95 -5.03 11.16
CA GLU A 127 -5.44 -5.93 10.12
C GLU A 127 -6.59 -6.48 9.26
N GLY A 128 -6.30 -6.71 7.98
CA GLY A 128 -7.27 -7.12 6.97
C GLY A 128 -8.22 -6.03 6.51
N LYS A 129 -8.06 -4.78 6.97
CA LYS A 129 -8.89 -3.65 6.55
C LYS A 129 -8.18 -2.75 5.57
N ALA A 130 -8.91 -2.34 4.54
CA ALA A 130 -8.43 -1.45 3.51
C ALA A 130 -8.72 0.00 3.90
N ARG A 131 -7.79 0.90 3.56
CA ARG A 131 -7.94 2.34 3.77
C ARG A 131 -7.61 3.07 2.48
N LEU A 132 -8.41 4.07 2.16
CA LEU A 132 -8.13 5.03 1.08
C LEU A 132 -7.28 6.20 1.60
N MET A 133 -6.50 6.80 0.70
CA MET A 133 -5.77 8.05 0.92
C MET A 133 -5.62 8.83 -0.38
N ASP A 134 -5.52 10.16 -0.29
CA ASP A 134 -5.00 11.00 -1.38
C ASP A 134 -3.50 11.22 -1.14
N PRO A 135 -2.59 10.59 -1.90
CA PRO A 135 -1.16 10.70 -1.65
C PRO A 135 -0.58 12.06 -2.10
N ARG A 136 -1.37 12.90 -2.78
CA ARG A 136 -1.01 14.29 -3.11
C ARG A 136 -1.07 15.20 -1.88
N GLN A 137 -1.80 14.79 -0.85
CA GLN A 137 -1.74 15.40 0.47
C GLN A 137 -0.43 15.03 1.16
N PRO A 138 0.24 15.97 1.86
CA PRO A 138 1.43 15.64 2.60
C PRO A 138 1.17 14.57 3.66
N HIS A 139 2.00 13.54 3.66
CA HIS A 139 1.86 12.40 4.55
C HIS A 139 3.23 11.83 4.93
N TRP A 140 3.28 11.09 6.04
CA TRP A 140 4.48 10.44 6.55
C TRP A 140 4.11 9.13 7.24
N GLY A 141 5.12 8.34 7.59
CA GLY A 141 4.90 7.09 8.32
C GLY A 141 6.10 6.74 9.20
N ARG A 142 5.84 6.05 10.30
CA ARG A 142 6.90 5.55 11.19
C ARG A 142 6.48 4.22 11.78
N ASN A 143 7.38 3.25 11.74
CA ASN A 143 7.20 2.00 12.47
C ASN A 143 7.95 2.08 13.81
N GLU A 144 7.22 2.42 14.87
CA GLU A 144 7.77 2.55 16.24
C GLU A 144 7.80 1.21 17.00
N SER A 145 7.59 0.09 16.32
CA SER A 145 7.49 -1.22 16.94
C SER A 145 8.69 -2.10 16.64
N GLU A 146 8.88 -3.14 17.45
CA GLU A 146 9.89 -4.18 17.29
C GLU A 146 9.60 -5.18 16.16
N ARG A 147 8.49 -5.01 15.41
CA ARG A 147 8.09 -5.91 14.33
C ARG A 147 7.98 -5.14 13.03
N ARG A 148 8.18 -5.83 11.90
CA ARG A 148 7.90 -5.23 10.59
C ARG A 148 6.42 -4.83 10.47
N ARG A 149 6.17 -3.69 9.81
CA ARG A 149 4.86 -3.26 9.35
C ARG A 149 4.74 -3.59 7.87
N LEU A 150 3.70 -4.33 7.50
CA LEU A 150 3.49 -4.85 6.15
C LEU A 150 2.10 -4.48 5.66
N THR A 151 2.03 -3.85 4.49
CA THR A 151 0.77 -3.48 3.81
C THR A 151 0.83 -3.87 2.34
N LEU A 152 -0.31 -4.16 1.71
CA LEU A 152 -0.42 -4.13 0.25
C LEU A 152 -0.83 -2.71 -0.15
N GLN A 153 0.02 -2.00 -0.87
CA GLN A 153 -0.27 -0.68 -1.43
C GLN A 153 -0.68 -0.84 -2.90
N LEU A 154 -1.72 -0.13 -3.31
CA LEU A 154 -2.16 -0.12 -4.71
C LEU A 154 -2.83 1.20 -5.11
N ASP A 155 -2.65 1.57 -6.37
CA ASP A 155 -3.42 2.62 -7.03
C ASP A 155 -4.39 2.00 -8.03
N VAL A 156 -5.67 2.36 -7.89
CA VAL A 156 -6.78 1.80 -8.68
C VAL A 156 -7.45 2.91 -9.48
N ARG A 157 -7.61 2.70 -10.78
CA ARG A 157 -8.28 3.62 -11.70
C ARG A 157 -9.78 3.50 -11.54
N MET A 158 -10.43 4.64 -11.33
CA MET A 158 -11.86 4.77 -11.15
C MET A 158 -12.50 5.30 -12.45
N PRO A 159 -13.77 4.96 -12.74
CA PRO A 159 -14.48 5.50 -13.90
C PRO A 159 -14.96 6.95 -13.68
N PHE A 160 -14.39 7.65 -12.71
CA PHE A 160 -14.74 9.00 -12.30
C PHE A 160 -13.51 9.72 -11.76
N VAL A 161 -13.55 11.05 -11.82
CA VAL A 161 -12.54 11.89 -11.15
C VAL A 161 -12.66 11.72 -9.65
N VAL A 162 -11.55 11.34 -9.00
CA VAL A 162 -11.43 11.29 -7.54
C VAL A 162 -11.01 12.69 -7.08
N PRO A 163 -11.91 13.46 -6.45
CA PRO A 163 -11.61 14.83 -6.07
C PRO A 163 -10.36 14.92 -5.19
N GLU A 164 -9.64 16.04 -5.31
CA GLU A 164 -8.58 16.34 -4.36
C GLU A 164 -9.13 16.40 -2.95
N ASN A 165 -8.40 15.77 -2.02
CA ASN A 165 -8.75 15.70 -0.61
C ASN A 165 -10.01 14.88 -0.30
N ALA A 166 -10.51 14.09 -1.26
CA ALA A 166 -11.60 13.13 -1.00
C ALA A 166 -11.25 12.16 0.14
N TRP A 167 -9.95 11.85 0.29
CA TRP A 167 -9.43 10.98 1.34
C TRP A 167 -8.26 11.67 2.04
N GLY A 168 -8.39 11.86 3.36
CA GLY A 168 -7.33 12.49 4.15
C GLY A 168 -6.05 11.64 4.21
N PRO A 169 -4.89 12.27 4.43
CA PRO A 169 -3.64 11.54 4.64
C PRO A 169 -3.72 10.72 5.93
N TRP A 170 -2.95 9.64 5.98
CA TRP A 170 -2.74 8.93 7.24
C TRP A 170 -1.71 9.72 8.05
N ARG A 171 -2.07 10.09 9.29
CA ARG A 171 -1.30 11.02 10.14
C ARG A 171 -1.14 12.42 9.50
N PRO A 172 -2.18 13.27 9.59
CA PRO A 172 -2.13 14.65 9.08
C PRO A 172 -1.24 15.58 9.94
N ASP A 173 -0.81 15.12 11.12
CA ASP A 173 0.11 15.83 12.01
C ASP A 173 1.53 15.92 11.44
N GLU A 174 2.32 16.89 11.91
CA GLU A 174 3.74 16.97 11.57
C GLU A 174 4.49 15.75 12.13
N PRO A 175 5.42 15.14 11.37
CA PRO A 175 6.28 14.11 11.94
C PRO A 175 7.04 14.69 13.14
N PRO A 176 7.26 13.91 14.21
CA PRO A 176 8.10 14.34 15.31
C PRO A 176 9.47 14.76 14.76
N SER A 177 10.01 15.88 15.25
CA SER A 177 11.36 16.31 14.89
C SER A 177 12.31 15.14 15.11
N SER A 178 12.96 14.69 14.02
CA SER A 178 13.86 13.53 13.96
C SER A 178 14.51 13.22 15.31
N SER A 179 14.09 12.14 15.95
CA SER A 179 14.72 11.63 17.15
C SER A 179 15.62 10.46 16.74
N VAL A 180 16.87 10.81 16.45
CA VAL A 180 18.08 9.98 16.33
C VAL A 180 18.06 8.87 15.27
#